data_AF-A0A6V8LNK1-F1
#
_entry.id   AF-A0A6V8LNK1-F1
#
_cell.length_a   1.000
_cell.length_b   1.000
_cell.length_c   1.000
_cell.angle_alpha   90.00
_cell.angle_beta   90.00
_cell.angle_gamma   90.00
#
_symmetry.space_group_name_H-M   'P 1'
#
loop_
_entity.id
_entity.type
_entity.pdbx_description
1 polymer ?
#
loop_
_entity_poly.entity_id
_entity_poly.type
_entity_poly.pdbx_seq_one_letter_code
_entity_poly.pdbx_strand_id
1 'polypeptide(L)'
;MDTAQLEQRLAALPGAKLTVKDHARQGVHLEAALAPETLVEAVEIMDCAGYFLETVTGIDWLGEQEALRKEVLAAREAKAKAKAKAAAEKAKAAKEAHDAAVEAALAAGETPPPAPEPEPEPQAAPEPEIPVLEDSMEAVYDFNRYPTKGDGCRQGLHRVALRVRVPRSHPEVPTIQHLYPVAHWHERETHDFFGIRFAGHGYLIPLLLPEDADYHPLRKDYGA
;
A
#
# COMPACT_ATOMS: atom_id res chain seq x y z
N MET A 1 -0.96 22.44 -16.51
CA MET A 1 -1.73 21.55 -15.64
C MET A 1 -1.47 21.98 -14.21
N ASP A 2 -2.51 22.26 -13.42
CA ASP A 2 -2.35 22.53 -11.99
C ASP A 2 -2.25 21.21 -11.18
N THR A 3 -2.00 21.30 -9.87
CA THR A 3 -1.82 20.11 -9.02
C THR A 3 -3.11 19.31 -8.83
N ALA A 4 -4.27 19.97 -8.79
CA ALA A 4 -5.56 19.30 -8.65
C ALA A 4 -5.91 18.47 -9.90
N GLN A 5 -5.64 19.01 -11.08
CA GLN A 5 -5.77 18.30 -12.35
C GLN A 5 -4.81 17.10 -12.45
N LEU A 6 -3.57 17.26 -11.95
CA LEU A 6 -2.60 16.16 -11.89
C LEU A 6 -3.11 15.02 -11.01
N GLU A 7 -3.52 15.34 -9.78
CA GLU A 7 -4.06 14.37 -8.83
C GLU A 7 -5.27 13.64 -9.42
N GLN A 8 -6.19 14.37 -10.06
CA GLN A 8 -7.36 13.77 -10.70
C GLN A 8 -6.98 12.79 -11.82
N ARG A 9 -6.01 13.14 -12.67
CA ARG A 9 -5.58 12.27 -13.78
C ARG A 9 -4.87 11.02 -13.27
N LEU A 10 -3.96 11.16 -12.31
CA LEU A 10 -3.27 10.02 -11.70
C LEU A 10 -4.26 9.11 -10.96
N ALA A 11 -5.25 9.67 -10.27
CA ALA A 11 -6.29 8.89 -9.58
C ALA A 11 -7.25 8.15 -10.52
N ALA A 12 -7.35 8.58 -11.78
CA ALA A 12 -8.16 7.91 -12.79
C ALA A 12 -7.48 6.64 -13.34
N LEU A 13 -6.19 6.45 -13.11
CA LEU A 13 -5.47 5.26 -13.57
C LEU A 13 -5.95 4.00 -12.82
N PRO A 14 -6.19 2.88 -13.53
CA PRO A 14 -6.61 1.64 -12.90
C PRO A 14 -5.67 1.19 -11.78
N GLY A 15 -6.22 0.97 -10.58
CA GLY A 15 -5.47 0.47 -9.43
C GLY A 15 -4.57 1.49 -8.72
N ALA A 16 -4.52 2.75 -9.20
CA ALA A 16 -3.71 3.78 -8.58
C ALA A 16 -4.22 4.17 -7.18
N LYS A 17 -3.29 4.36 -6.24
CA LYS A 17 -3.58 4.86 -4.89
C LYS A 17 -2.74 6.09 -4.63
N LEU A 18 -3.42 7.23 -4.52
CA LEU A 18 -2.78 8.51 -4.26
C LEU A 18 -2.80 8.82 -2.77
N THR A 19 -1.69 9.37 -2.29
CA THR A 19 -1.59 9.90 -0.93
C THR A 19 -0.94 11.27 -1.00
N VAL A 20 -1.70 12.31 -0.65
CA VAL A 20 -1.17 13.66 -0.45
C VAL A 20 -0.38 13.69 0.86
N LYS A 21 0.79 14.32 0.84
CA LYS A 21 1.78 14.28 1.91
C LYS A 21 2.17 15.69 2.35
N ASP A 22 2.60 15.79 3.60
CA ASP A 22 3.22 17.02 4.10
C ASP A 22 4.70 17.02 3.70
N HIS A 23 5.02 17.78 2.65
CA HIS A 23 6.38 17.88 2.13
C HIS A 23 7.40 18.30 3.19
N ALA A 24 7.05 19.19 4.13
CA ALA A 24 7.99 19.64 5.15
C ALA A 24 8.43 18.50 6.09
N ARG A 25 7.62 17.45 6.22
CA ARG A 25 7.88 16.29 7.08
C ARG A 25 8.35 15.06 6.31
N GLN A 26 7.90 14.91 5.06
CA GLN A 26 8.02 13.67 4.29
C GLN A 26 8.86 13.84 3.02
N GLY A 27 9.22 15.07 2.64
CA GLY A 27 10.04 15.36 1.46
C GLY A 27 9.32 15.22 0.12
N VAL A 28 8.06 14.81 0.09
CA VAL A 28 7.22 14.68 -1.11
C VAL A 28 5.86 15.32 -0.86
N HIS A 29 5.22 15.82 -1.92
CA HIS A 29 3.88 16.41 -1.84
C HIS A 29 2.79 15.38 -2.18
N LEU A 30 3.11 14.45 -3.08
CA LEU A 30 2.21 13.41 -3.54
C LEU A 30 2.99 12.12 -3.75
N GLU A 31 2.44 11.02 -3.23
CA GLU A 31 2.85 9.68 -3.62
C GLU A 31 1.71 9.03 -4.41
N ALA A 32 2.04 8.39 -5.53
CA ALA A 32 1.11 7.54 -6.27
C ALA A 32 1.66 6.12 -6.31
N ALA A 33 1.00 5.19 -5.63
CA ALA A 33 1.26 3.77 -5.80
C ALA A 33 0.51 3.26 -7.03
N LEU A 34 1.24 2.67 -7.97
CA LEU A 34 0.76 2.27 -9.29
C LEU A 34 1.02 0.78 -9.54
N ALA A 35 0.21 0.21 -10.42
CA ALA A 35 0.51 -1.09 -11.01
C ALA A 35 1.55 -0.90 -12.15
N PRO A 36 2.39 -1.90 -12.45
CA PRO A 36 3.39 -1.79 -13.51
C PRO A 36 2.80 -1.38 -14.86
N GLU A 37 1.60 -1.86 -15.18
CA GLU A 37 0.91 -1.65 -16.45
C GLU A 37 0.49 -0.19 -16.67
N THR A 38 0.29 0.57 -15.58
CA THR A 38 -0.14 1.98 -15.65
C THR A 38 1.01 2.96 -15.45
N LEU A 39 2.25 2.49 -15.23
CA LEU A 39 3.41 3.35 -15.03
C LEU A 39 3.67 4.27 -16.22
N VAL A 40 3.68 3.75 -17.45
CA VAL A 40 4.02 4.54 -18.64
C VAL A 40 3.01 5.68 -18.83
N GLU A 41 1.71 5.39 -18.70
CA GLU A 41 0.65 6.39 -18.77
C GLU A 41 0.77 7.44 -17.65
N ALA A 42 1.12 7.01 -16.42
CA ALA A 42 1.39 7.93 -15.32
C ALA A 42 2.56 8.87 -15.64
N VAL A 43 3.63 8.36 -16.25
CA VAL A 43 4.81 9.15 -16.63
C VAL A 43 4.49 10.11 -17.79
N GLU A 44 3.65 9.73 -18.74
CA GLU A 44 3.11 10.66 -19.75
C GLU A 44 2.28 11.79 -19.11
N ILE A 45 1.51 11.49 -18.07
CA ILE A 45 0.80 12.51 -17.28
C ILE A 45 1.79 13.46 -16.63
N MET A 46 2.89 12.95 -16.04
CA MET A 46 3.95 13.76 -15.43
C MET A 46 4.62 14.68 -16.46
N ASP A 47 4.97 14.15 -17.64
CA ASP A 47 5.60 14.90 -18.72
C ASP A 47 4.67 16.02 -19.25
N CYS A 48 3.40 15.69 -19.52
CA CYS A 48 2.39 16.67 -19.90
C CYS A 48 2.17 17.76 -18.83
N ALA A 49 2.41 17.44 -17.56
CA ALA A 49 2.32 18.38 -16.45
C ALA A 49 3.59 19.22 -16.24
N GLY A 50 4.67 18.95 -17.00
CA GLY A 50 5.93 19.69 -16.97
C GLY A 50 6.84 19.27 -15.82
N TYR A 51 6.77 18.01 -15.38
CA TYR A 51 7.70 17.45 -14.42
C TYR A 51 8.96 16.91 -15.11
N PHE A 52 10.09 17.04 -14.43
CA PHE A 52 11.32 16.38 -14.80
C PHE A 52 11.62 15.24 -13.84
N LEU A 53 12.19 14.15 -14.35
CA LEU A 53 12.65 13.01 -13.57
C LEU A 53 13.93 13.40 -12.80
N GLU A 54 13.92 13.17 -11.49
CA GLU A 54 15.08 13.37 -10.61
C GLU A 54 15.86 12.07 -10.42
N THR A 55 15.17 10.99 -10.04
CA THR A 55 15.79 9.69 -9.74
C THR A 55 14.84 8.53 -10.05
N VAL A 56 15.43 7.35 -10.29
CA VAL A 56 14.75 6.06 -10.16
C VAL A 56 15.53 5.24 -9.13
N THR A 57 14.85 4.68 -8.15
CA THR A 57 15.48 3.92 -7.05
C THR A 57 14.74 2.61 -6.81
N GLY A 58 15.46 1.58 -6.37
CA GLY A 58 14.88 0.31 -5.94
C GLY A 58 14.72 0.22 -4.43
N ILE A 59 13.71 -0.52 -3.97
CA ILE A 59 13.51 -0.89 -2.57
C ILE A 59 13.22 -2.39 -2.49
N ASP A 60 13.97 -3.11 -1.66
CA ASP A 60 13.70 -4.52 -1.34
C ASP A 60 12.78 -4.62 -0.11
N TRP A 61 11.57 -5.13 -0.29
CA TRP A 61 10.58 -5.33 0.78
C TRP A 61 10.63 -6.74 1.39
N LEU A 62 11.75 -7.47 1.22
CA LEU A 62 11.98 -8.77 1.87
C LEU A 62 11.62 -8.73 3.35
N GLY A 63 10.78 -9.68 3.78
CA GLY A 63 10.36 -9.88 5.16
C GLY A 63 9.27 -8.93 5.67
N GLU A 64 8.92 -7.88 4.91
CA GLU A 64 7.87 -6.94 5.33
C GLU A 64 6.49 -7.59 5.31
N GLN A 65 6.25 -8.48 4.34
CA GLN A 65 4.96 -9.16 4.22
C GLN A 65 4.72 -10.17 5.35
N GLU A 66 5.78 -10.81 5.86
CA GLU A 66 5.68 -11.64 7.07
C GLU A 66 5.33 -10.80 8.31
N ALA A 67 5.94 -9.61 8.45
CA ALA A 67 5.61 -8.69 9.54
C ALA A 67 4.17 -8.20 9.45
N LEU A 68 3.72 -7.75 8.27
CA LEU A 68 2.34 -7.35 8.02
C LEU A 68 1.36 -8.50 8.29
N ARG A 69 1.71 -9.74 7.91
CA ARG A 69 0.90 -10.92 8.22
C ARG A 69 0.75 -11.13 9.73
N LYS A 70 1.85 -11.03 10.49
CA LYS A 70 1.81 -11.14 11.97
C LYS A 70 0.93 -10.05 12.57
N GLU A 71 1.01 -8.82 12.07
CA GLU A 71 0.17 -7.70 12.51
C GLU A 71 -1.32 -7.92 12.19
N VAL A 72 -1.65 -8.36 10.97
CA VAL A 72 -3.02 -8.67 10.56
C VAL A 72 -3.61 -9.79 11.41
N LEU A 73 -2.84 -10.84 11.67
CA LEU A 73 -3.24 -11.94 12.56
C LEU A 73 -3.50 -11.43 13.99
N ALA A 74 -2.59 -10.63 14.54
CA ALA A 74 -2.76 -10.03 15.86
C ALA A 74 -4.00 -9.11 15.94
N ALA A 75 -4.26 -8.31 14.89
CA ALA A 75 -5.43 -7.45 14.81
C ALA A 75 -6.75 -8.26 14.72
N ARG A 76 -6.76 -9.37 13.96
CA ARG A 76 -7.91 -10.30 13.90
C ARG A 76 -8.18 -10.94 15.25
N GLU A 77 -7.15 -11.45 15.93
CA GLU A 77 -7.28 -11.98 17.29
C GLU A 77 -7.85 -10.95 18.27
N ALA A 78 -7.32 -9.73 18.25
CA ALA A 78 -7.79 -8.65 19.10
C ALA A 78 -9.26 -8.32 18.84
N LYS A 79 -9.67 -8.25 17.57
CA LYS A 79 -11.06 -8.04 17.16
C LYS A 79 -11.98 -9.19 17.59
N ALA A 80 -11.52 -10.44 17.49
CA ALA A 80 -12.26 -11.62 17.94
C ALA A 80 -12.44 -11.62 19.47
N LYS A 81 -11.38 -11.34 20.23
CA LYS A 81 -11.42 -11.18 21.69
C LYS A 81 -12.37 -10.06 22.12
N ALA A 82 -12.34 -8.91 21.43
CA ALA A 82 -13.27 -7.80 21.68
C ALA A 82 -14.72 -8.18 21.37
N LYS A 83 -14.98 -8.87 20.25
CA LYS A 83 -16.32 -9.36 19.88
C LYS A 83 -16.85 -10.37 20.90
N ALA A 84 -16.01 -11.31 21.34
CA ALA A 84 -16.37 -12.29 22.37
C ALA A 84 -16.66 -11.63 23.72
N LYS A 85 -15.84 -10.65 24.13
CA LYS A 85 -16.10 -9.86 25.35
C LYS A 85 -17.43 -9.10 25.27
N ALA A 86 -17.69 -8.41 24.16
CA ALA A 86 -18.94 -7.69 23.95
C ALA A 86 -20.16 -8.64 23.94
N ALA A 87 -20.04 -9.82 23.33
CA ALA A 87 -21.09 -10.84 23.35
C ALA A 87 -21.33 -11.38 24.78
N ALA A 88 -20.27 -11.62 25.55
CA ALA A 88 -20.37 -12.05 26.94
C ALA A 88 -21.00 -10.97 27.85
N GLU A 89 -20.64 -9.69 27.67
CA GLU A 89 -21.27 -8.57 28.38
C GLU A 89 -22.75 -8.42 28.00
N LYS A 90 -23.10 -8.55 26.71
CA LYS A 90 -24.49 -8.55 26.24
C LYS A 90 -25.28 -9.71 26.84
N ALA A 91 -24.72 -10.92 26.87
CA ALA A 91 -25.34 -12.09 27.47
C ALA A 91 -25.53 -11.94 28.99
N LYS A 92 -24.55 -11.36 29.70
CA LYS A 92 -24.65 -11.06 31.14
C LYS A 92 -25.76 -10.05 31.42
N ALA A 93 -25.82 -8.95 30.67
CA ALA A 93 -26.85 -7.93 30.81
C ALA A 93 -28.25 -8.48 30.50
N ALA A 94 -28.39 -9.34 29.47
CA ALA A 94 -29.64 -10.00 29.15
C ALA A 94 -30.11 -10.93 30.28
N LYS A 95 -29.18 -11.66 30.91
CA LYS A 95 -29.48 -12.51 32.06
C LYS A 95 -29.90 -11.70 33.30
N GLU A 96 -29.17 -10.64 33.64
CA GLU A 96 -29.52 -9.76 34.78
C GLU A 96 -30.89 -9.08 34.58
N ALA A 97 -31.21 -8.66 33.36
CA ALA A 97 -32.51 -8.09 33.03
C ALA A 97 -33.64 -9.12 33.12
N HIS A 98 -33.38 -10.36 32.69
CA HIS A 98 -34.35 -11.46 32.82
C HIS A 98 -34.61 -11.81 34.29
N ASP A 99 -33.55 -11.98 35.09
CA ASP A 99 -33.65 -12.28 36.52
C ASP A 99 -34.44 -11.19 37.27
N ALA A 100 -34.21 -9.91 36.95
CA ALA A 100 -34.97 -8.78 37.52
C ALA A 100 -36.45 -8.77 37.11
N ALA A 101 -36.76 -9.14 35.86
CA ALA A 101 -38.14 -9.23 35.37
C ALA A 101 -38.91 -10.39 36.04
N VAL A 102 -38.23 -11.50 36.33
CA VAL A 102 -38.80 -12.63 37.08
C VAL A 102 -39.14 -12.22 38.52
N GLU A 103 -38.24 -11.52 39.21
CA GLU A 103 -38.52 -11.01 40.57
C GLU A 103 -39.69 -10.03 40.60
N ALA A 104 -39.77 -9.11 39.63
CA ALA A 104 -40.87 -8.14 39.55
C ALA A 104 -42.24 -8.81 39.31
N ALA A 105 -42.30 -9.81 38.42
CA ALA A 105 -43.52 -10.56 38.14
C ALA A 105 -44.01 -11.34 39.37
N LEU A 106 -43.08 -11.99 40.09
CA LEU A 106 -43.39 -12.70 41.34
C LEU A 106 -43.94 -11.76 42.41
N ALA A 107 -43.38 -10.55 42.54
CA ALA A 107 -43.87 -9.54 43.49
C ALA A 107 -45.27 -9.01 43.13
N ALA A 108 -45.61 -8.96 41.84
CA ALA A 108 -46.92 -8.53 41.35
C ALA A 108 -47.99 -9.65 41.36
N GLY A 109 -47.61 -10.90 41.62
CA GLY A 109 -48.49 -12.06 41.50
C GLY A 109 -48.79 -12.46 40.05
N GLU A 110 -47.99 -11.98 39.11
CA GLU A 110 -48.08 -12.30 37.68
C GLU A 110 -47.23 -13.53 37.34
N THR A 111 -47.63 -14.26 36.30
CA THR A 111 -46.81 -15.36 35.78
C THR A 111 -45.49 -14.83 35.23
N PRO A 112 -44.34 -15.37 35.66
CA PRO A 112 -43.03 -14.88 35.26
C PRO A 112 -42.75 -15.10 33.75
N PRO A 113 -41.95 -14.22 33.13
CA PRO A 113 -41.63 -14.30 31.72
C PRO A 113 -40.80 -15.57 31.40
N PRO A 114 -40.99 -16.18 30.22
CA PRO A 114 -40.21 -17.35 29.81
C PRO A 114 -38.73 -17.00 29.62
N ALA A 115 -37.85 -17.96 29.87
CA ALA A 115 -36.40 -17.81 29.69
C ALA A 115 -36.07 -17.39 28.25
N PRO A 116 -35.07 -16.51 28.05
CA PRO A 116 -34.63 -16.15 26.71
C PRO A 116 -34.12 -17.40 25.98
N GLU A 117 -34.69 -17.70 24.81
CA GLU A 117 -34.17 -18.74 23.94
C GLU A 117 -32.74 -18.40 23.51
N PRO A 118 -31.83 -19.39 23.44
CA PRO A 118 -30.47 -19.12 22.96
C PRO A 118 -30.55 -18.62 21.51
N GLU A 119 -30.06 -17.39 21.27
CA GLU A 119 -29.88 -16.90 19.90
C GLU A 119 -29.05 -17.95 19.12
N PRO A 120 -29.49 -18.37 17.91
CA PRO A 120 -28.72 -19.31 17.12
C PRO A 120 -27.33 -18.74 16.88
N GLU A 121 -26.29 -19.55 17.16
CA GLU A 121 -24.93 -19.12 16.91
C GLU A 121 -24.81 -18.65 15.47
N PRO A 122 -24.32 -17.41 15.22
CA PRO A 122 -24.14 -16.94 13.87
C PRO A 122 -23.18 -17.91 13.18
N GLN A 123 -23.66 -18.61 12.15
CA GLN A 123 -22.81 -19.46 11.32
C GLN A 123 -21.62 -18.61 10.89
N ALA A 124 -20.43 -19.01 11.34
CA ALA A 124 -19.20 -18.32 11.00
C ALA A 124 -19.08 -18.36 9.46
N ALA A 125 -19.28 -17.21 8.82
CA ALA A 125 -18.94 -17.06 7.42
C ALA A 125 -17.51 -17.59 7.24
N PRO A 126 -17.23 -18.38 6.17
CA PRO A 126 -15.88 -18.86 5.93
C PRO A 126 -14.94 -17.66 6.00
N GLU A 127 -13.98 -17.72 6.92
CA GLU A 127 -13.05 -16.62 7.09
C GLU A 127 -12.33 -16.42 5.76
N PRO A 128 -12.30 -15.20 5.21
CA PRO A 128 -11.60 -14.96 3.97
C PRO A 128 -10.14 -15.35 4.16
N GLU A 129 -9.66 -16.26 3.29
CA GLU A 129 -8.28 -16.71 3.24
C GLU A 129 -7.36 -15.48 3.28
N ILE A 130 -6.36 -15.53 4.15
CA ILE A 130 -5.36 -14.46 4.21
C ILE A 130 -4.54 -14.60 2.92
N PRO A 131 -4.54 -13.60 2.03
CA PRO A 131 -3.74 -13.68 0.81
C PRO A 131 -2.28 -13.91 1.19
N VAL A 132 -1.63 -14.85 0.49
CA VAL A 132 -0.18 -15.05 0.58
C VAL A 132 0.45 -13.80 -0.02
N LEU A 133 0.92 -12.91 0.84
CA LEU A 133 1.65 -11.72 0.43
C LEU A 133 3.08 -12.17 0.10
N GLU A 134 3.37 -12.27 -1.20
CA GLU A 134 4.73 -12.53 -1.68
C GLU A 134 5.64 -11.34 -1.35
N ASP A 135 6.91 -11.61 -1.01
CA ASP A 135 7.91 -10.55 -0.93
C ASP A 135 7.92 -9.75 -2.24
N SER A 136 8.26 -8.47 -2.13
CA SER A 136 8.18 -7.56 -3.26
C SER A 136 9.44 -6.72 -3.42
N MET A 137 9.66 -6.29 -4.66
CA MET A 137 10.55 -5.19 -4.98
C MET A 137 9.68 -3.97 -5.32
N GLU A 138 10.20 -2.78 -5.12
CA GLU A 138 9.53 -1.55 -5.53
C GLU A 138 10.49 -0.64 -6.27
N ALA A 139 10.07 -0.15 -7.44
CA ALA A 139 10.73 0.94 -8.14
C ALA A 139 10.04 2.25 -7.77
N VAL A 140 10.81 3.25 -7.34
CA VAL A 140 10.33 4.58 -6.98
C VAL A 140 10.94 5.60 -7.93
N TYR A 141 10.08 6.37 -8.59
CA TYR A 141 10.45 7.43 -9.53
C TYR A 141 10.11 8.77 -8.90
N ASP A 142 11.14 9.58 -8.62
CA ASP A 142 10.95 10.94 -8.10
C ASP A 142 10.89 11.95 -9.24
N PHE A 143 9.81 12.73 -9.25
CA PHE A 143 9.57 13.78 -10.21
C PHE A 143 9.46 15.13 -9.53
N ASN A 144 10.04 16.14 -10.17
CA ASN A 144 10.07 17.50 -9.68
C ASN A 144 9.51 18.47 -10.71
N ARG A 145 8.87 19.53 -10.23
CA ARG A 145 8.41 20.65 -11.05
C ARG A 145 8.59 21.95 -10.30
N TYR A 146 9.11 22.97 -10.98
CA TYR A 146 9.09 24.34 -10.47
C TYR A 146 7.73 24.97 -10.78
N PRO A 147 6.96 25.42 -9.77
CA PRO A 147 5.69 26.07 -10.01
C PRO A 147 5.86 27.37 -10.77
N THR A 148 4.96 27.57 -11.70
CA THR A 148 4.71 28.78 -12.46
C THR A 148 3.56 29.58 -11.82
N LYS A 149 3.45 30.87 -12.18
CA LYS A 149 2.34 31.71 -11.70
C LYS A 149 1.01 31.15 -12.21
N GLY A 150 0.18 30.65 -11.31
CA GLY A 150 -1.15 30.09 -11.63
C GLY A 150 -1.37 28.64 -11.16
N ASP A 151 -0.33 27.94 -10.70
CA ASP A 151 -0.40 26.51 -10.39
C ASP A 151 -1.03 26.15 -9.04
N GLY A 152 -1.50 27.12 -8.25
CA GLY A 152 -2.04 26.89 -6.90
C GLY A 152 -1.01 26.47 -5.84
N CYS A 153 0.16 25.96 -6.25
CA CYS A 153 1.30 25.69 -5.39
C CYS A 153 1.88 27.00 -4.82
N ARG A 154 1.92 27.10 -3.48
CA ARG A 154 2.67 28.18 -2.81
C ARG A 154 4.16 28.02 -3.16
N GLN A 155 4.81 29.14 -3.47
CA GLN A 155 6.22 29.28 -3.87
C GLN A 155 7.14 28.13 -3.41
N GLY A 156 7.75 27.39 -4.33
CA GLY A 156 8.74 26.33 -4.03
C GLY A 156 8.60 25.10 -4.94
N LEU A 157 9.62 24.24 -5.01
CA LEU A 157 9.61 23.00 -5.79
C LEU A 157 8.41 22.10 -5.42
N HIS A 158 7.69 21.54 -6.41
CA HIS A 158 6.66 20.53 -6.19
C HIS A 158 7.20 19.14 -6.57
N ARG A 159 7.18 18.21 -5.62
CA ARG A 159 7.78 16.87 -5.73
C ARG A 159 6.74 15.77 -5.61
N VAL A 160 6.76 14.83 -6.56
CA VAL A 160 5.84 13.70 -6.67
C VAL A 160 6.65 12.42 -6.80
N ALA A 161 6.29 11.38 -6.05
CA ALA A 161 6.90 10.06 -6.17
C ALA A 161 5.90 9.07 -6.78
N LEU A 162 6.25 8.44 -7.90
CA LEU A 162 5.51 7.31 -8.45
C LEU A 162 6.16 6.02 -7.93
N ARG A 163 5.37 5.14 -7.34
CA ARG A 163 5.84 3.92 -6.67
C ARG A 163 5.22 2.70 -7.33
N VAL A 164 6.04 1.77 -7.79
CA VAL A 164 5.58 0.56 -8.49
C VAL A 164 6.11 -0.66 -7.77
N ARG A 165 5.21 -1.41 -7.12
CA ARG A 165 5.55 -2.62 -6.36
C ARG A 165 5.30 -3.85 -7.22
N VAL A 166 6.27 -4.74 -7.29
CA VAL A 166 6.29 -5.96 -8.12
C VAL A 166 6.72 -7.18 -7.31
N PRO A 167 6.31 -8.40 -7.71
CA PRO A 167 6.77 -9.63 -7.05
C PRO A 167 8.29 -9.74 -7.04
N ARG A 168 8.87 -10.11 -5.90
CA ARG A 168 10.33 -10.27 -5.76
C ARG A 168 10.88 -11.45 -6.57
N SER A 169 10.07 -12.48 -6.81
CA SER A 169 10.46 -13.63 -7.65
C SER A 169 10.64 -13.26 -9.13
N HIS A 170 9.90 -12.26 -9.60
CA HIS A 170 9.93 -11.79 -10.98
C HIS A 170 9.81 -10.27 -11.04
N PRO A 171 10.81 -9.51 -10.57
CA PRO A 171 10.71 -8.08 -10.42
C PRO A 171 10.89 -7.41 -11.77
N GLU A 172 9.78 -7.07 -12.42
CA GLU A 172 9.77 -6.49 -13.76
C GLU A 172 8.84 -5.27 -13.85
N VAL A 173 9.37 -4.18 -14.39
CA VAL A 173 8.70 -2.87 -14.52
C VAL A 173 8.91 -2.38 -15.96
N PRO A 174 7.95 -1.73 -16.64
CA PRO A 174 8.22 -1.17 -17.96
C PRO A 174 9.24 -0.02 -17.88
N THR A 175 10.13 0.06 -18.87
CA THR A 175 11.06 1.20 -19.00
C THR A 175 10.32 2.49 -19.32
N ILE A 176 10.84 3.61 -18.84
CA ILE A 176 10.38 4.95 -19.20
C ILE A 176 11.43 5.74 -19.98
N GLN A 177 12.54 5.09 -20.40
CA GLN A 177 13.65 5.72 -21.10
C GLN A 177 13.23 6.49 -22.38
N HIS A 178 12.14 6.05 -23.02
CA HIS A 178 11.63 6.64 -24.26
C HIS A 178 10.90 7.96 -24.03
N LEU A 179 10.42 8.20 -22.80
CA LEU A 179 9.84 9.47 -22.35
C LEU A 179 10.92 10.33 -21.69
N TYR A 180 11.74 9.74 -20.83
CA TYR A 180 12.82 10.40 -20.10
C TYR A 180 14.15 9.70 -20.37
N PRO A 181 14.98 10.19 -21.31
CA PRO A 181 16.25 9.54 -21.66
C PRO A 181 17.23 9.36 -20.49
N VAL A 182 17.14 10.20 -19.45
CA VAL A 182 17.96 10.07 -18.24
C VAL A 182 17.66 8.77 -17.47
N ALA A 183 16.44 8.23 -17.59
CA ALA A 183 16.05 6.97 -16.97
C ALA A 183 16.92 5.80 -17.44
N HIS A 184 17.52 5.88 -18.64
CA HIS A 184 18.47 4.86 -19.12
C HIS A 184 19.59 4.55 -18.11
N TRP A 185 20.13 5.56 -17.42
CA TRP A 185 21.18 5.34 -16.43
C TRP A 185 20.60 4.85 -15.09
N HIS A 186 19.52 5.46 -14.63
CA HIS A 186 18.90 5.10 -13.35
C HIS A 186 18.29 3.70 -13.34
N GLU A 187 17.66 3.28 -14.43
CA GLU A 187 17.10 1.95 -14.58
C GLU A 187 18.20 0.88 -14.61
N ARG A 188 19.34 1.16 -15.26
CA ARG A 188 20.51 0.28 -15.21
C ARG A 188 21.12 0.18 -13.81
N GLU A 189 21.30 1.30 -13.11
CA GLU A 189 21.78 1.31 -11.72
C GLU A 189 20.84 0.51 -10.80
N THR A 190 19.53 0.72 -10.93
CA THR A 190 18.51 0.00 -10.15
C THR A 190 18.52 -1.50 -10.47
N HIS A 191 18.70 -1.86 -11.75
CA HIS A 191 18.87 -3.24 -12.17
C HIS A 191 20.14 -3.87 -11.57
N ASP A 192 21.28 -3.19 -11.62
CA ASP A 192 22.53 -3.71 -11.05
C ASP A 192 22.39 -4.03 -9.57
N PHE A 193 21.83 -3.09 -8.80
CA PHE A 193 21.85 -3.19 -7.35
C PHE A 193 20.69 -3.97 -6.74
N PHE A 194 19.52 -4.00 -7.40
CA PHE A 194 18.31 -4.66 -6.90
C PHE A 194 17.82 -5.80 -7.80
N GLY A 195 18.36 -5.93 -9.02
CA GLY A 195 17.94 -6.93 -9.99
C GLY A 195 16.52 -6.75 -10.52
N ILE A 196 15.99 -5.52 -10.47
CA ILE A 196 14.70 -5.16 -11.10
C ILE A 196 14.93 -5.06 -12.61
N ARG A 197 14.18 -5.82 -13.40
CA ARG A 197 14.24 -5.77 -14.87
C ARG A 197 13.34 -4.67 -15.40
N PHE A 198 13.86 -3.93 -16.38
CA PHE A 198 13.11 -2.87 -17.06
C PHE A 198 12.72 -3.32 -18.47
N ALA A 199 11.47 -3.73 -18.64
CA ALA A 199 10.96 -4.28 -19.89
C ALA A 199 10.98 -3.19 -20.99
N GLY A 200 11.59 -3.51 -22.13
CA GLY A 200 11.79 -2.57 -23.24
C GLY A 200 13.04 -1.69 -23.12
N HIS A 201 13.85 -1.84 -22.07
CA HIS A 201 15.11 -1.11 -21.93
C HIS A 201 16.12 -1.55 -23.02
N GLY A 202 16.75 -0.59 -23.70
CA GLY A 202 17.52 -0.85 -24.92
C GLY A 202 18.93 -1.39 -24.67
N TYR A 203 19.44 -1.21 -23.45
CA TYR A 203 20.82 -1.53 -23.08
C TYR A 203 20.94 -1.90 -21.60
N LEU A 204 20.19 -2.92 -21.16
CA LEU A 204 20.13 -3.34 -19.76
C LEU A 204 21.29 -4.29 -19.40
N ILE A 205 22.51 -3.76 -19.48
CA ILE A 205 23.73 -4.44 -19.04
C ILE A 205 24.31 -3.72 -17.81
N PRO A 206 25.19 -4.38 -17.03
CA PRO A 206 25.86 -3.78 -15.89
C PRO A 206 26.41 -2.37 -16.18
N LEU A 207 26.16 -1.46 -15.26
CA LEU A 207 26.61 -0.07 -15.27
C LEU A 207 27.72 0.18 -14.24
N LEU A 208 27.54 -0.29 -13.01
CA LEU A 208 28.44 -0.02 -11.88
C LEU A 208 29.14 -1.27 -11.37
N LEU A 209 28.48 -2.42 -11.47
CA LEU A 209 29.06 -3.70 -11.06
C LEU A 209 29.97 -4.28 -12.16
N PRO A 210 30.89 -5.19 -11.79
CA PRO A 210 31.63 -5.98 -12.78
C PRO A 210 30.70 -6.67 -13.78
N GLU A 211 31.14 -6.82 -15.03
CA GLU A 211 30.32 -7.41 -16.11
C GLU A 211 29.88 -8.85 -15.83
N ASP A 212 30.64 -9.57 -15.01
CA ASP A 212 30.43 -10.95 -14.58
C ASP A 212 29.70 -11.08 -13.24
N ALA A 213 29.23 -9.96 -12.66
CA ALA A 213 28.50 -9.98 -11.40
C ALA A 213 27.18 -10.75 -11.52
N ASP A 214 26.99 -11.75 -10.65
CA ASP A 214 25.78 -12.58 -10.52
C ASP A 214 24.97 -12.24 -9.26
N TYR A 215 25.26 -11.10 -8.65
CA TYR A 215 24.72 -10.67 -7.36
C TYR A 215 24.16 -9.25 -7.42
N HIS A 216 23.33 -8.92 -6.42
CA HIS A 216 22.67 -7.62 -6.29
C HIS A 216 22.88 -7.09 -4.86
N PRO A 217 23.89 -6.23 -4.63
CA PRO A 217 24.39 -5.95 -3.28
C PRO A 217 23.45 -5.12 -2.39
N LEU A 218 22.42 -4.47 -2.96
CA LEU A 218 21.42 -3.73 -2.16
C LEU A 218 20.16 -4.56 -1.85
N ARG A 219 20.13 -5.85 -2.24
CA ARG A 219 19.10 -6.78 -1.76
C ARG A 219 19.36 -7.14 -0.30
N LYS A 220 18.29 -7.32 0.46
CA LYS A 220 18.37 -7.57 1.91
C LYS A 220 18.92 -8.95 2.26
N ASP A 221 18.85 -9.91 1.35
CA ASP A 221 19.44 -11.25 1.49
C ASP A 221 20.90 -11.33 1.02
N TYR A 222 21.48 -10.23 0.53
CA TYR A 222 22.88 -10.22 0.13
C TYR A 222 23.80 -10.34 1.34
N GLY A 223 24.55 -11.46 1.42
CA GLY A 223 25.47 -11.76 2.51
C GLY A 223 24.81 -12.28 3.79
N ALA A 224 23.51 -12.64 3.73
CA ALA A 224 22.76 -13.26 4.83
C ALA A 224 23.03 -14.77 4.99
#